data_AF-A0AAU9MSV5-F1
#
_entry.id   AF-A0AAU9MSV5-F1
#
_cell.length_a   1.000
_cell.length_b   1.000
_cell.length_c   1.000
_cell.angle_alpha   90.00
_cell.angle_beta   90.00
_cell.angle_gamma   90.00
#
_symmetry.space_group_name_H-M   'P 1'
#
loop_
_entity.id
_entity.type
_entity.pdbx_description
1 polymer ?
#
loop_
_entity_poly.entity_id
_entity_poly.type
_entity_poly.pdbx_seq_one_letter_code
_entity_poly.pdbx_strand_id
1 'polypeptide(L)'
;MLMSMQQPSNGVAVGNTPTTSELAASLSLAASRRIVEADGFMRAGLYDGWLPHLFVGNLLKGQTVGVIGAGRIGSAYARMMIEGFKMNLIYYDFYQATRLEKFVTAYGQFSKASSEEPVTWKRASSMDEVLQEADVGIQPGQTQTK
;
A
#
# COMPACT_ATOMS: atom_id res chain seq x y z
N MET A 1 -14.46 10.41 -15.52
CA MET A 1 -14.16 10.72 -14.11
C MET A 1 -15.43 10.44 -13.30
N LEU A 2 -15.61 9.21 -12.81
CA LEU A 2 -16.81 8.77 -12.09
C LEU A 2 -16.41 8.39 -10.66
N MET A 3 -16.59 9.33 -9.74
CA MET A 3 -16.55 9.06 -8.30
C MET A 3 -17.85 8.34 -7.92
N SER A 4 -17.76 7.04 -7.65
CA SER A 4 -18.87 6.26 -7.07
C SER A 4 -19.13 6.70 -5.63
N MET A 5 -20.10 7.58 -5.43
CA MET A 5 -20.65 7.91 -4.12
C MET A 5 -21.55 6.75 -3.65
N GLN A 6 -21.22 6.12 -2.52
CA GLN A 6 -22.18 5.31 -1.77
C GLN A 6 -22.75 6.17 -0.64
N GLN A 7 -24.03 6.54 -0.74
CA GLN A 7 -24.78 7.29 0.27
C GLN A 7 -25.35 6.33 1.34
N PRO A 8 -25.14 6.60 2.64
CA PRO A 8 -25.99 6.10 3.72
C PRO A 8 -27.12 7.09 4.03
N SER A 9 -28.25 6.58 4.52
CA SER A 9 -29.53 7.28 4.74
C SER A 9 -29.53 8.42 5.77
N ASN A 10 -28.41 8.72 6.42
CA ASN A 10 -28.33 9.71 7.50
C ASN A 10 -27.27 10.78 7.18
N GLY A 11 -27.55 11.64 6.20
CA GLY A 11 -27.15 13.07 6.12
C GLY A 11 -25.73 13.57 6.39
N VAL A 12 -24.73 12.76 6.74
CA VAL A 12 -23.37 13.21 7.06
C VAL A 12 -22.37 12.37 6.27
N ALA A 13 -21.79 12.99 5.23
CA ALA A 13 -20.69 12.43 4.48
C ALA A 13 -19.41 12.47 5.34
N VAL A 14 -19.04 11.35 5.96
CA VAL A 14 -17.71 11.17 6.55
C VAL A 14 -16.86 10.44 5.51
N GLY A 15 -15.99 11.17 4.80
CA GLY A 15 -15.21 10.63 3.68
C GLY A 15 -13.78 11.15 3.66
N ASN A 16 -12.92 10.64 4.54
CA ASN A 16 -11.45 10.84 4.47
C ASN A 16 -10.71 9.53 4.10
N THR A 17 -11.42 8.54 3.58
CA THR A 17 -10.84 7.25 3.20
C THR A 17 -9.78 7.37 2.10
N PRO A 18 -9.99 8.14 1.00
CA PRO A 18 -8.98 8.27 -0.06
C PRO A 18 -7.72 8.98 0.43
N THR A 19 -7.90 10.08 1.17
CA THR A 19 -6.79 10.89 1.71
C THR A 19 -5.93 10.10 2.69
N THR A 20 -6.54 9.24 3.50
CA THR A 20 -5.79 8.36 4.43
C THR A 20 -4.99 7.29 3.69
N SER A 21 -5.56 6.66 2.66
CA SER A 21 -4.83 5.67 1.84
C SER A 21 -3.71 6.30 1.01
N GLU A 22 -3.92 7.51 0.50
CA GLU A 22 -2.90 8.27 -0.23
C GLU A 22 -1.73 8.68 0.66
N LEU A 23 -2.02 9.14 1.88
CA LEU A 23 -0.99 9.44 2.86
C LEU A 23 -0.20 8.18 3.22
N ALA A 24 -0.88 7.04 3.43
CA ALA A 24 -0.21 5.78 3.71
C ALA A 24 0.72 5.35 2.55
N ALA A 25 0.26 5.44 1.29
CA ALA A 25 1.10 5.16 0.12
C ALA A 25 2.31 6.11 0.02
N SER A 26 2.11 7.39 0.37
CA SER A 26 3.18 8.40 0.39
C SER A 26 4.23 8.09 1.45
N LEU A 27 3.81 7.67 2.65
CA LEU A 27 4.71 7.25 3.72
C LEU A 27 5.51 6.00 3.34
N SER A 28 4.85 5.01 2.72
CA SER A 28 5.52 3.82 2.19
C SER A 28 6.63 4.19 1.19
N LEU A 29 6.34 5.09 0.25
CA LEU A 29 7.34 5.59 -0.70
C LEU A 29 8.48 6.36 -0.04
N ALA A 30 8.14 7.23 0.91
CA ALA A 30 9.12 8.02 1.65
C ALA A 30 10.10 7.15 2.42
N ALA A 31 9.59 6.09 3.07
CA ALA A 31 10.40 5.10 3.76
C ALA A 31 11.26 4.29 2.79
N SER A 32 10.67 3.70 1.75
CA SER A 32 11.40 2.86 0.79
C SER A 32 12.49 3.62 0.04
N ARG A 33 12.32 4.92 -0.21
CA ARG A 33 13.29 5.76 -0.95
C ARG A 33 14.13 6.67 -0.06
N ARG A 34 14.08 6.50 1.28
CA ARG A 34 14.83 7.30 2.27
C ARG A 34 14.70 8.81 2.04
N ILE A 35 13.51 9.27 1.65
CA ILE A 35 13.27 10.66 1.23
C ILE A 35 13.57 11.66 2.34
N VAL A 36 13.20 11.33 3.58
CA VAL A 36 13.40 12.21 4.75
C VAL A 36 14.88 12.43 5.03
N GLU A 37 15.68 11.36 4.94
CA GLU A 37 17.13 11.44 5.14
C GLU A 37 17.80 12.23 4.01
N ALA A 38 17.35 12.02 2.77
CA ALA A 38 17.84 12.75 1.61
C ALA A 38 17.53 14.26 1.69
N ASP A 39 16.32 14.64 2.11
CA ASP A 39 15.95 16.05 2.32
C ASP A 39 16.81 16.69 3.41
N GLY A 40 17.04 16.00 4.54
CA GLY A 40 17.92 16.49 5.60
C GLY A 40 19.37 16.70 5.12
N PHE A 41 19.91 15.74 4.37
CA PHE A 41 21.26 15.81 3.81
C PHE A 41 21.43 16.95 2.80
N MET A 42 20.44 17.16 1.92
CA MET A 42 20.43 18.29 0.98
C MET A 42 20.40 19.63 1.72
N ARG A 43 19.53 19.77 2.72
CA ARG A 43 19.41 21.01 3.52
C ARG A 43 20.65 21.32 4.34
N ALA A 44 21.40 20.29 4.75
CA ALA A 44 22.66 20.44 5.47
C ALA A 44 23.82 20.90 4.57
N GLY A 45 23.61 21.05 3.25
CA GLY A 45 24.66 21.47 2.31
C GLY A 45 25.75 20.42 2.09
N LEU A 46 25.48 19.16 2.46
CA LEU A 46 26.45 18.06 2.38
C LEU A 46 26.48 17.41 0.98
N TYR A 47 25.61 17.85 0.07
CA TYR A 47 25.53 17.33 -1.28
C TYR A 47 26.61 17.94 -2.17
N ASP A 48 27.59 17.13 -2.57
CA ASP A 48 28.71 17.51 -3.43
C ASP A 48 28.64 16.88 -4.84
N GLY A 49 27.50 16.26 -5.18
CA GLY A 49 27.25 15.64 -6.49
C GLY A 49 26.58 14.27 -6.42
N TRP A 50 26.29 13.71 -7.59
CA TRP A 50 25.68 12.39 -7.70
C TRP A 50 26.67 11.31 -7.27
N LEU A 51 26.25 10.48 -6.31
CA LEU A 51 27.03 9.37 -5.77
C LEU A 51 26.23 8.08 -5.92
N PRO A 52 26.78 7.01 -6.53
CA PRO A 52 26.05 5.75 -6.81
C PRO A 52 25.44 5.07 -5.57
N HIS A 53 25.98 5.35 -4.39
CA HIS A 53 25.63 4.71 -3.13
C HIS A 53 24.77 5.61 -2.22
N LEU A 54 24.50 6.85 -2.63
CA LEU A 54 23.81 7.83 -1.82
C LEU A 54 22.29 7.58 -1.86
N PHE A 55 21.70 7.29 -0.71
CA PHE A 55 20.27 6.99 -0.54
C PHE A 55 19.74 5.89 -1.47
N VAL A 56 20.50 4.80 -1.64
CA VAL A 56 19.98 3.58 -2.28
C VAL A 56 18.83 3.05 -1.41
N GLY A 57 17.61 3.22 -1.92
CA GLY A 57 16.40 2.71 -1.31
C GLY A 57 16.00 1.36 -1.87
N ASN A 58 14.91 0.81 -1.36
CA ASN A 58 14.33 -0.42 -1.87
C ASN A 58 13.40 -0.14 -3.05
N LEU A 59 13.54 -0.95 -4.10
CA LEU A 59 12.62 -0.95 -5.22
C LEU A 59 11.34 -1.67 -4.80
N LEU A 60 10.22 -0.95 -4.78
CA LEU A 60 8.90 -1.53 -4.45
C LEU A 60 8.38 -2.50 -5.52
N LYS A 61 8.88 -2.42 -6.75
CA LYS A 61 8.38 -3.24 -7.85
C LYS A 61 8.62 -4.73 -7.60
N GLY A 62 7.55 -5.52 -7.65
CA GLY A 62 7.59 -6.98 -7.42
C GLY A 62 7.68 -7.39 -5.95
N GLN A 63 7.78 -6.45 -5.02
CA GLN A 63 7.75 -6.72 -3.57
C GLN A 63 6.33 -6.99 -3.07
N THR A 64 6.20 -7.39 -1.81
CA THR A 64 4.92 -7.75 -1.19
C THR A 64 4.42 -6.64 -0.27
N VAL A 65 3.20 -6.14 -0.54
CA VAL A 65 2.49 -5.22 0.34
C VAL A 65 1.65 -5.99 1.37
N GLY A 66 1.86 -5.69 2.64
CA GLY A 66 1.12 -6.21 3.79
C GLY A 66 -0.04 -5.32 4.20
N VAL A 67 -1.25 -5.87 4.34
CA VAL A 67 -2.41 -5.14 4.84
C VAL A 67 -3.08 -5.89 5.98
N ILE A 68 -2.99 -5.32 7.19
CA ILE A 68 -3.76 -5.79 8.33
C ILE A 68 -5.07 -4.98 8.34
N GLY A 69 -6.24 -5.60 8.30
CA GLY A 69 -7.53 -4.92 8.15
C GLY A 69 -7.81 -4.44 6.72
N ALA A 70 -8.36 -5.32 5.90
CA ALA A 70 -8.72 -5.10 4.50
C ALA A 70 -10.09 -4.40 4.32
N GLY A 71 -10.41 -3.45 5.20
CA GLY A 71 -11.58 -2.59 5.10
C GLY A 71 -11.48 -1.54 3.99
N ARG A 72 -12.19 -0.42 4.12
CA ARG A 72 -12.23 0.63 3.07
C ARG A 72 -10.85 1.24 2.79
N ILE A 73 -10.09 1.57 3.84
CA ILE A 73 -8.75 2.19 3.73
C ILE A 73 -7.73 1.16 3.28
N GLY A 74 -7.69 -0.01 3.93
CA GLY A 74 -6.75 -1.09 3.60
C GLY A 74 -6.86 -1.57 2.16
N SER A 75 -8.10 -1.75 1.67
CA SER A 75 -8.34 -2.10 0.28
C SER A 75 -7.94 -1.00 -0.71
N ALA A 76 -8.16 0.28 -0.38
CA ALA A 76 -7.76 1.39 -1.24
C ALA A 76 -6.23 1.50 -1.33
N TYR A 77 -5.54 1.43 -0.19
CA TYR A 77 -4.08 1.40 -0.12
C TYR A 77 -3.50 0.22 -0.91
N ALA A 78 -4.01 -1.00 -0.70
CA ALA A 78 -3.56 -2.19 -1.43
C ALA A 78 -3.64 -1.98 -2.95
N ARG A 79 -4.77 -1.46 -3.45
CA ARG A 79 -4.96 -1.20 -4.88
C ARG A 79 -3.93 -0.22 -5.42
N MET A 80 -3.68 0.89 -4.72
CA MET A 80 -2.67 1.87 -5.13
C MET A 80 -1.28 1.25 -5.24
N MET A 81 -0.89 0.42 -4.26
CA MET A 81 0.42 -0.24 -4.27
C MET A 81 0.55 -1.27 -5.39
N ILE A 82 -0.53 -2.02 -5.66
CA ILE A 82 -0.58 -3.03 -6.72
C ILE A 82 -0.58 -2.38 -8.11
N GLU A 83 -1.46 -1.41 -8.36
CA GLU A 83 -1.58 -0.75 -9.66
C GLU A 83 -0.38 0.16 -9.97
N GLY A 84 0.11 0.88 -8.96
CA GLY A 84 1.21 1.83 -9.10
C GLY A 84 2.58 1.17 -9.13
N PHE A 85 2.79 0.12 -8.33
CA PHE A 85 4.11 -0.48 -8.13
C PHE A 85 4.17 -1.97 -8.49
N LYS A 86 3.08 -2.61 -8.93
CA LYS A 86 3.04 -4.04 -9.27
C LYS A 86 3.51 -4.93 -8.12
N MET A 87 3.08 -4.57 -6.91
CA MET A 87 3.36 -5.34 -5.71
C MET A 87 2.42 -6.54 -5.60
N ASN A 88 2.90 -7.62 -4.99
CA ASN A 88 2.08 -8.74 -4.51
C ASN A 88 1.34 -8.32 -3.24
N LEU A 89 0.20 -8.97 -2.94
CA LEU A 89 -0.59 -8.65 -1.75
C LEU A 89 -0.56 -9.79 -0.72
N ILE A 90 -0.23 -9.48 0.52
CA ILE A 90 -0.60 -10.31 1.66
C ILE A 90 -1.50 -9.52 2.60
N TYR A 91 -2.62 -10.11 3.03
CA TYR A 91 -3.55 -9.41 3.91
C TYR A 91 -4.11 -10.29 5.02
N TYR A 92 -4.37 -9.71 6.18
CA TYR A 92 -5.06 -10.34 7.30
C TYR A 92 -6.30 -9.54 7.66
N ASP A 93 -7.45 -10.21 7.74
CA ASP A 93 -8.70 -9.64 8.24
C ASP A 93 -9.59 -10.79 8.76
N PHE A 94 -10.41 -10.50 9.77
CA PHE A 94 -11.43 -11.43 10.29
C PHE A 94 -12.41 -11.83 9.19
N TYR A 95 -12.76 -10.88 8.31
CA TYR A 95 -13.66 -11.12 7.19
C TYR A 95 -12.91 -11.23 5.87
N GLN A 96 -13.37 -12.10 4.97
CA GLN A 96 -12.77 -12.25 3.65
C GLN A 96 -13.01 -10.99 2.81
N ALA A 97 -11.94 -10.44 2.23
CA ALA A 97 -12.00 -9.24 1.42
C ALA A 97 -12.31 -9.57 -0.06
N THR A 98 -13.44 -10.23 -0.33
CA THR A 98 -13.79 -10.77 -1.66
C THR A 98 -13.66 -9.73 -2.81
N ARG A 99 -13.99 -8.46 -2.55
CA ARG A 99 -13.87 -7.40 -3.56
C ARG A 99 -12.42 -7.06 -3.88
N LEU A 100 -11.52 -7.14 -2.90
CA LEU A 100 -10.09 -6.93 -3.10
C LEU A 100 -9.49 -8.12 -3.84
N GLU A 101 -9.79 -9.34 -3.40
CA GLU A 101 -9.31 -10.58 -4.04
C GLU A 101 -9.69 -10.66 -5.53
N LYS A 102 -10.96 -10.37 -5.86
CA LYS A 102 -11.43 -10.32 -7.25
C LYS A 102 -10.68 -9.27 -8.07
N PHE A 103 -10.43 -8.11 -7.48
CA PHE A 103 -9.69 -7.04 -8.12
C PHE A 103 -8.25 -7.46 -8.44
N VAL A 104 -7.51 -7.99 -7.45
CA VAL A 104 -6.11 -8.39 -7.66
C VAL A 104 -6.01 -9.54 -8.65
N THR A 105 -6.94 -10.48 -8.60
CA THR A 105 -7.01 -11.59 -9.59
C THR A 105 -7.22 -11.06 -11.01
N ALA A 106 -8.15 -10.13 -11.22
CA ALA A 106 -8.40 -9.52 -12.52
C ALA A 106 -7.18 -8.70 -13.00
N TYR A 107 -6.52 -7.97 -12.10
CA TYR A 107 -5.32 -7.22 -12.42
C TYR A 107 -4.15 -8.15 -12.79
N GLY A 108 -3.97 -9.27 -12.09
CA GLY A 108 -2.97 -10.29 -12.44
C GLY A 108 -3.20 -10.90 -13.82
N GLN A 109 -4.46 -11.15 -14.19
CA GLN A 109 -4.82 -11.59 -15.55
C GLN A 109 -4.49 -10.53 -16.61
N PHE A 110 -4.77 -9.25 -16.31
CA PHE A 110 -4.43 -8.13 -17.19
C PHE A 110 -2.91 -7.97 -17.36
N SER A 111 -2.13 -8.10 -16.27
CA SER A 111 -0.66 -8.06 -16.29
C SER A 111 -0.10 -9.16 -17.20
N LYS A 112 -0.62 -10.38 -17.06
CA LYS A 112 -0.23 -11.54 -17.88
C LYS A 112 -0.53 -11.32 -19.37
N ALA A 113 -1.68 -10.71 -19.70
CA ALA A 113 -2.03 -10.37 -21.08
C ALA A 113 -1.10 -9.31 -21.68
N SER A 114 -0.44 -8.52 -20.84
CA SER A 114 0.53 -7.49 -21.22
C SER A 114 1.99 -8.00 -21.22
N SER A 115 2.21 -9.32 -21.13
CA SER A 115 3.53 -9.96 -21.01
C SER A 115 4.34 -9.54 -19.79
N GLU A 116 3.66 -9.12 -18.73
CA GLU A 116 4.28 -8.79 -17.44
C GLU A 116 4.02 -9.89 -16.40
N GLU A 117 4.86 -9.96 -15.37
CA GLU A 117 4.63 -10.91 -14.29
C GLU A 117 3.31 -10.60 -13.58
N PRO A 118 2.44 -11.62 -13.38
CA PRO A 118 1.18 -11.42 -12.72
C PRO A 118 1.40 -11.17 -11.23
N VAL A 119 0.75 -10.14 -10.70
CA VAL A 119 0.68 -9.94 -9.25
C VAL A 119 -0.12 -11.06 -8.60
N THR A 120 0.29 -11.45 -7.40
CA THR A 120 -0.36 -12.50 -6.62
C THR A 120 -1.00 -11.92 -5.36
N TRP A 121 -1.90 -12.68 -4.74
CA TRP A 121 -2.44 -12.34 -3.43
C TRP A 121 -2.56 -13.57 -2.54
N LYS A 122 -2.40 -13.34 -1.23
CA LYS A 122 -2.55 -14.34 -0.17
C LYS A 122 -3.33 -13.74 1.00
N ARG A 123 -4.29 -14.49 1.53
CA ARG A 123 -4.91 -14.20 2.82
C ARG A 123 -4.12 -14.90 3.91
N ALA A 124 -3.53 -14.13 4.81
CA ALA A 124 -2.82 -14.63 5.96
C ALA A 124 -3.78 -15.20 7.01
N SER A 125 -3.32 -16.22 7.71
CA SER A 125 -3.98 -16.89 8.82
C SER A 125 -3.84 -16.14 10.15
N SER A 126 -2.79 -15.32 10.29
CA SER A 126 -2.51 -14.48 11.46
C SER A 126 -1.93 -13.12 11.06
N MET A 127 -1.92 -12.17 12.00
CA MET A 127 -1.22 -10.89 11.81
C MET A 127 0.30 -11.09 11.68
N ASP A 128 0.87 -12.03 12.42
CA ASP A 128 2.32 -12.29 12.42
C ASP A 128 2.83 -12.76 11.05
N GLU A 129 2.02 -13.56 10.34
CA GLU A 129 2.33 -13.99 8.98
C GLU A 129 2.42 -12.79 8.01
N VAL A 130 1.56 -11.78 8.18
CA VAL A 130 1.66 -10.54 7.40
C VAL A 130 2.96 -9.81 7.72
N LEU A 131 3.34 -9.70 8.98
CA LEU A 131 4.55 -9.00 9.41
C LEU A 131 5.83 -9.71 8.95
N GLN A 132 5.78 -11.04 8.78
CA GLN A 132 6.93 -11.84 8.35
C GLN A 132 7.14 -11.84 6.83
N GLU A 133 6.06 -11.76 6.04
CA GLU A 133 6.12 -11.84 4.58
C GLU A 133 6.06 -10.47 3.86
N ALA A 134 5.54 -9.43 4.52
CA ALA A 134 5.41 -8.12 3.90
C ALA A 134 6.73 -7.34 3.90
N ASP A 135 7.10 -6.78 2.74
CA ASP A 135 8.23 -5.85 2.62
C ASP A 135 7.86 -4.43 3.06
N VAL A 136 6.59 -4.07 2.86
CA VAL A 136 5.99 -2.78 3.25
C VAL A 136 4.54 -3.05 3.62
N GLY A 137 4.03 -2.43 4.70
CA GLY A 137 2.64 -2.66 5.07
C GLY A 137 2.03 -1.60 5.94
N ILE A 138 0.70 -1.69 6.09
CA ILE A 138 -0.07 -0.80 6.97
C ILE A 138 -0.83 -1.61 8.02
N GLN A 139 -0.81 -1.08 9.23
CA GLN A 139 -1.65 -1.53 10.33
C GLN A 139 -2.58 -0.36 10.70
N PRO A 140 -3.90 -0.48 10.55
CA PRO A 140 -4.83 0.53 11.02
C PRO A 140 -4.67 0.65 12.53
N GLY A 141 -4.61 1.89 13.01
CA GLY A 141 -4.46 2.19 14.43
C GLY A 141 -5.51 1.44 15.24
N GLN A 142 -5.06 0.66 16.22
CA GLN A 142 -5.95 0.16 17.26
C GLN A 142 -6.51 1.39 17.98
N THR A 143 -7.82 1.59 17.95
CA THR A 143 -8.46 2.52 18.88
C THR A 143 -8.14 1.98 20.27
N GLN A 144 -7.21 2.63 20.99
CA GLN A 144 -7.01 2.37 22.41
C GLN A 144 -8.30 2.78 23.12
N THR A 145 -9.18 1.82 23.36
CA THR A 145 -10.18 1.94 24.42
C THR A 145 -9.42 2.02 25.73
N LYS A 146 -9.31 3.24 26.27
CA LYS A 146 -9.05 3.46 27.69
C LYS A 146 -10.21 2.94 28.53
#